data_AF-A0A923PUB6-F1
#
_entry.id   AF-A0A923PUB6-F1
#
_cell.length_a   1.000
_cell.length_b   1.000
_cell.length_c   1.000
_cell.angle_alpha   90.00
_cell.angle_beta   90.00
_cell.angle_gamma   90.00
#
_symmetry.space_group_name_H-M   'P 1'
#
loop_
_entity.id
_entity.type
_entity.pdbx_description
1 polymer ?
#
loop_
_entity_poly.entity_id
_entity_poly.type
_entity_poly.pdbx_seq_one_letter_code
_entity_poly.pdbx_strand_id
1 'polypeptide(L)'
;ATAAVTAAPAEATLITYAAVTASPSSAAAITTAVVTAVPSVAAQVAQAAAQAAPASSAAISAAASAAAPEAAIQIAAAVAAAPTAPAPTVLATPTVVTPSTPPPTAPAPLITPVDPAVISGSTE
;
A
#
# COMPACT_ATOMS: atom_id res chain seq x y z
N ALA A 1 -12.63 6.49 -27.14
CA ALA A 1 -11.32 6.06 -26.61
C ALA A 1 -11.42 4.74 -25.85
N THR A 2 -12.41 4.54 -24.96
CA THR A 2 -12.59 3.33 -24.14
C THR A 2 -12.77 2.02 -24.93
N ALA A 3 -13.31 2.09 -26.15
CA ALA A 3 -13.47 0.93 -27.04
C ALA A 3 -12.15 0.47 -27.72
N ALA A 4 -11.16 1.35 -27.87
CA ALA A 4 -9.88 0.99 -28.50
C ALA A 4 -8.97 0.21 -27.53
N VAL A 5 -9.00 0.59 -26.25
CA VAL A 5 -8.26 -0.06 -25.16
C VAL A 5 -8.80 -1.47 -24.85
N THR A 6 -10.08 -1.73 -25.07
CA THR A 6 -10.66 -3.09 -24.96
C THR A 6 -10.34 -3.98 -26.14
N ALA A 7 -10.04 -3.42 -27.32
CA ALA A 7 -9.76 -4.19 -28.54
C ALA A 7 -8.30 -4.66 -28.66
N ALA A 8 -7.36 -4.02 -27.95
CA ALA A 8 -5.93 -4.31 -28.08
C ALA A 8 -5.22 -4.29 -26.71
N PRO A 9 -5.23 -5.41 -25.96
CA PRO A 9 -4.57 -5.51 -24.67
C PRO A 9 -3.06 -5.22 -24.73
N ALA A 10 -2.40 -5.51 -25.85
CA ALA A 10 -0.99 -5.22 -26.07
C ALA A 10 -0.70 -3.70 -26.21
N GLU A 11 -1.62 -2.95 -26.79
CA GLU A 11 -1.49 -1.49 -26.92
C GLU A 11 -1.58 -0.82 -25.55
N ALA A 12 -2.46 -1.30 -24.66
CA ALA A 12 -2.59 -0.77 -23.31
C ALA A 12 -1.29 -0.87 -22.51
N THR A 13 -0.56 -1.99 -22.64
CA THR A 13 0.76 -2.19 -22.01
C THR A 13 1.81 -1.26 -22.59
N LEU A 14 1.87 -1.10 -23.92
CA LEU A 14 2.83 -0.21 -24.59
C LEU A 14 2.57 1.26 -24.26
N ILE A 15 1.31 1.69 -24.28
CA ILE A 15 0.90 3.06 -23.90
C ILE A 15 1.27 3.32 -22.44
N THR A 16 1.00 2.36 -21.54
CA THR A 16 1.37 2.48 -20.13
C THR A 16 2.87 2.62 -19.98
N TYR A 17 3.66 1.76 -20.63
CA TYR A 17 5.12 1.81 -20.59
C TYR A 17 5.64 3.17 -21.06
N ALA A 18 5.14 3.68 -22.20
CA ALA A 18 5.55 4.97 -22.73
C ALA A 18 5.16 6.14 -21.81
N ALA A 19 3.93 6.13 -21.29
CA ALA A 19 3.44 7.17 -20.39
C ALA A 19 4.18 7.18 -19.04
N VAL A 20 4.47 6.00 -18.49
CA VAL A 20 5.26 5.84 -17.26
C VAL A 20 6.71 6.29 -17.49
N THR A 21 7.30 5.94 -18.63
CA THR A 21 8.66 6.40 -18.98
C THR A 21 8.71 7.92 -19.12
N ALA A 22 7.68 8.53 -19.71
CA ALA A 22 7.58 9.98 -19.86
C ALA A 22 7.27 10.71 -18.54
N SER A 23 6.59 10.04 -17.59
CA SER A 23 6.17 10.62 -16.31
C SER A 23 6.15 9.57 -15.21
N PRO A 24 7.34 9.19 -14.68
CA PRO A 24 7.46 8.11 -13.69
C PRO A 24 6.75 8.44 -12.37
N SER A 25 6.63 9.72 -12.00
CA SER A 25 5.86 10.15 -10.82
C SER A 25 4.36 9.82 -10.92
N SER A 26 3.83 9.69 -12.13
CA SER A 26 2.42 9.35 -12.38
C SER A 26 2.19 7.86 -12.61
N ALA A 27 3.22 7.02 -12.46
CA ALA A 27 3.17 5.61 -12.86
C ALA A 27 2.05 4.82 -12.18
N ALA A 28 1.85 5.02 -10.88
CA ALA A 28 0.77 4.39 -10.11
C ALA A 28 -0.61 4.81 -10.62
N ALA A 29 -0.81 6.11 -10.87
CA ALA A 29 -2.08 6.64 -11.36
C ALA A 29 -2.41 6.16 -12.79
N ILE A 30 -1.43 6.14 -13.69
CA ILE A 30 -1.57 5.62 -15.05
C ILE A 30 -1.94 4.13 -15.00
N THR A 31 -1.22 3.36 -14.18
CA THR A 31 -1.48 1.92 -14.00
C THR A 31 -2.89 1.67 -13.49
N THR A 32 -3.31 2.37 -12.43
CA THR A 32 -4.70 2.28 -11.92
C THR A 32 -5.72 2.60 -13.00
N ALA A 33 -5.55 3.69 -13.75
CA ALA A 33 -6.50 4.08 -14.79
C ALA A 33 -6.66 2.99 -15.86
N VAL A 34 -5.55 2.37 -16.29
CA VAL A 34 -5.57 1.31 -17.30
C VAL A 34 -6.13 -0.01 -16.73
N VAL A 35 -5.74 -0.38 -15.52
CA VAL A 35 -6.22 -1.59 -14.83
C VAL A 35 -7.72 -1.52 -14.56
N THR A 36 -8.24 -0.36 -14.14
CA THR A 36 -9.69 -0.16 -13.95
C THR A 36 -10.44 -0.22 -15.28
N ALA A 37 -9.85 0.27 -16.37
CA ALA A 37 -10.46 0.17 -17.70
C ALA A 37 -10.42 -1.26 -18.27
N VAL A 38 -9.35 -2.01 -18.03
CA VAL A 38 -9.13 -3.37 -18.52
C VAL A 38 -8.46 -4.24 -17.45
N PRO A 39 -9.23 -4.79 -16.50
CA PRO A 39 -8.66 -5.57 -15.40
C PRO A 39 -8.00 -6.87 -15.88
N SER A 40 -8.41 -7.40 -17.03
CA SER A 40 -7.83 -8.62 -17.62
C SER A 40 -6.34 -8.49 -17.96
N VAL A 41 -5.82 -7.27 -18.16
CA VAL A 41 -4.39 -7.03 -18.45
C VAL A 41 -3.62 -6.50 -17.25
N ALA A 42 -4.21 -6.47 -16.06
CA ALA A 42 -3.64 -5.78 -14.91
C ALA A 42 -2.20 -6.21 -14.58
N ALA A 43 -1.92 -7.51 -14.62
CA ALA A 43 -0.59 -8.05 -14.36
C ALA A 43 0.43 -7.60 -15.42
N GLN A 44 0.05 -7.60 -16.69
CA GLN A 44 0.92 -7.17 -17.80
C GLN A 44 1.19 -5.66 -17.73
N VAL A 45 0.16 -4.86 -17.47
CA VAL A 45 0.24 -3.39 -17.33
C VAL A 45 1.12 -3.01 -16.14
N ALA A 46 0.92 -3.64 -14.99
CA ALA A 46 1.73 -3.40 -13.80
C ALA A 46 3.21 -3.80 -14.04
N GLN A 47 3.45 -4.92 -14.71
CA GLN A 47 4.80 -5.33 -15.10
C GLN A 47 5.45 -4.31 -16.03
N ALA A 48 4.77 -3.87 -17.09
CA ALA A 48 5.30 -2.88 -18.03
C ALA A 48 5.56 -1.54 -17.35
N ALA A 49 4.64 -1.08 -16.50
CA ALA A 49 4.84 0.12 -15.70
C ALA A 49 6.06 -0.02 -14.76
N ALA A 50 6.21 -1.17 -14.10
CA ALA A 50 7.35 -1.42 -13.21
C ALA A 50 8.69 -1.48 -13.97
N GLN A 51 8.70 -1.95 -15.23
CA GLN A 51 9.88 -1.89 -16.09
C GLN A 51 10.23 -0.46 -16.50
N ALA A 52 9.22 0.37 -16.79
CA ALA A 52 9.41 1.77 -17.16
C ALA A 52 9.83 2.65 -15.96
N ALA A 53 9.31 2.36 -14.77
CA ALA A 53 9.63 3.07 -13.52
C ALA A 53 9.95 2.08 -12.39
N PRO A 54 11.14 1.46 -12.40
CA PRO A 54 11.52 0.46 -11.39
C PRO A 54 11.55 1.02 -9.97
N ALA A 55 11.89 2.31 -9.80
CA ALA A 55 11.85 2.99 -8.51
C ALA A 55 10.41 3.10 -7.93
N SER A 56 9.39 3.03 -8.78
CA SER A 56 7.98 3.10 -8.39
C SER A 56 7.30 1.73 -8.45
N SER A 57 8.03 0.64 -8.68
CA SER A 57 7.51 -0.71 -8.83
C SER A 57 6.60 -1.15 -7.67
N ALA A 58 6.97 -0.84 -6.42
CA ALA A 58 6.14 -1.12 -5.25
C ALA A 58 4.80 -0.35 -5.26
N ALA A 59 4.83 0.94 -5.61
CA ALA A 59 3.64 1.77 -5.71
C ALA A 59 2.73 1.34 -6.86
N ILE A 60 3.33 0.96 -8.00
CA ILE A 60 2.63 0.41 -9.18
C ILE A 60 1.92 -0.89 -8.82
N SER A 61 2.60 -1.81 -8.14
CA SER A 61 2.03 -3.09 -7.73
C SER A 61 0.86 -2.90 -6.75
N ALA A 62 0.99 -1.99 -5.78
CA ALA A 62 -0.07 -1.64 -4.85
C ALA A 62 -1.28 -0.99 -5.56
N ALA A 63 -1.02 -0.04 -6.47
CA ALA A 63 -2.05 0.67 -7.22
C ALA A 63 -2.82 -0.26 -8.18
N ALA A 64 -2.11 -1.18 -8.85
CA ALA A 64 -2.70 -2.20 -9.69
C ALA A 64 -3.52 -3.20 -8.86
N SER A 65 -3.01 -3.65 -7.71
CA SER A 65 -3.71 -4.59 -6.83
C SER A 65 -4.97 -3.97 -6.20
N ALA A 66 -4.94 -2.67 -5.90
CA ALA A 66 -6.12 -1.94 -5.43
C ALA A 66 -7.18 -1.81 -6.53
N ALA A 67 -6.75 -1.62 -7.78
CA ALA A 67 -7.65 -1.51 -8.93
C ALA A 67 -8.20 -2.86 -9.42
N ALA A 68 -7.46 -3.96 -9.23
CA ALA A 68 -7.86 -5.32 -9.56
C ALA A 68 -7.47 -6.31 -8.45
N PRO A 69 -8.23 -6.35 -7.33
CA PRO A 69 -7.89 -7.16 -6.16
C PRO A 69 -7.89 -8.66 -6.46
N GLU A 70 -8.73 -9.13 -7.36
CA GLU A 70 -8.78 -10.54 -7.78
C GLU A 70 -7.49 -10.97 -8.52
N ALA A 71 -6.78 -10.02 -9.14
CA ALA A 71 -5.52 -10.26 -9.84
C ALA A 71 -4.29 -9.91 -8.98
N ALA A 72 -4.45 -9.48 -7.73
CA ALA A 72 -3.35 -8.96 -6.89
C ALA A 72 -2.15 -9.91 -6.78
N ILE A 73 -2.40 -11.22 -6.64
CA ILE A 73 -1.33 -12.23 -6.60
C ILE A 73 -0.57 -12.31 -7.93
N GLN A 74 -1.30 -12.28 -9.05
CA GLN A 74 -0.70 -12.30 -10.39
C GLN A 74 0.06 -11.01 -10.70
N ILE A 75 -0.46 -9.87 -10.25
CA ILE A 75 0.18 -8.56 -10.35
C ILE A 75 1.50 -8.56 -9.58
N ALA A 76 1.49 -8.98 -8.31
CA ALA A 76 2.71 -9.05 -7.50
C ALA A 76 3.76 -9.97 -8.13
N ALA A 77 3.36 -11.13 -8.65
CA ALA A 77 4.25 -12.05 -9.35
C ALA A 77 4.81 -11.44 -10.65
N ALA A 78 3.97 -10.79 -11.46
CA ALA A 78 4.38 -10.19 -12.72
C ALA A 78 5.35 -9.01 -12.53
N VAL A 79 5.12 -8.21 -11.49
CA VAL A 79 6.01 -7.10 -11.08
C VAL A 79 7.32 -7.63 -10.48
N ALA A 80 7.29 -8.73 -9.71
CA ALA A 80 8.50 -9.37 -9.20
C ALA A 80 9.35 -10.02 -10.31
N ALA A 81 8.71 -10.50 -11.37
CA ALA A 81 9.37 -11.04 -12.56
C ALA A 81 9.93 -9.95 -13.49
N ALA A 82 9.50 -8.69 -13.34
CA ALA A 82 10.14 -7.57 -14.03
C ALA A 82 11.58 -7.41 -13.49
N PRO A 83 12.56 -6.99 -14.32
CA PRO A 83 13.89 -6.63 -13.85
C PRO A 83 13.77 -5.51 -12.81
N THR A 84 13.80 -5.92 -11.54
CA THR A 84 13.70 -5.03 -10.39
C THR A 84 15.10 -4.49 -10.11
N ALA A 85 15.22 -3.16 -10.00
CA ALA A 85 16.33 -2.57 -9.27
C ALA A 85 16.37 -3.23 -7.87
N PRO A 86 17.55 -3.45 -7.26
CA PRO A 86 17.69 -4.22 -6.03
C PRO A 86 16.69 -3.72 -4.99
N ALA A 87 15.88 -4.64 -4.46
CA ALA A 87 14.86 -4.33 -3.47
C ALA A 87 15.47 -3.52 -2.32
N PRO A 88 14.86 -2.40 -1.86
CA PRO A 88 15.07 -2.07 -0.47
C PRO A 88 14.57 -3.28 0.32
N THR A 89 15.41 -3.86 1.17
CA THR A 89 15.01 -4.88 2.14
C THR A 89 13.79 -4.36 2.90
N VAL A 90 12.60 -4.70 2.42
CA VAL A 90 11.38 -4.60 3.22
C VAL A 90 11.50 -5.78 4.17
N LEU A 91 12.12 -5.50 5.31
CA LEU A 91 12.01 -6.32 6.49
C LEU A 91 10.51 -6.62 6.65
N ALA A 92 10.15 -7.88 6.45
CA ALA A 92 8.81 -8.34 6.72
C ALA A 92 8.47 -7.97 8.17
N THR A 93 7.57 -7.02 8.34
CA THR A 93 6.59 -7.13 9.41
C THR A 93 5.25 -7.32 8.71
N PRO A 94 4.65 -8.52 8.74
CA PRO A 94 3.26 -8.65 8.34
C PRO A 94 2.47 -7.73 9.28
N THR A 95 1.95 -6.61 8.76
CA THR A 95 0.93 -5.84 9.46
C THR A 95 -0.31 -6.73 9.51
N VAL A 96 -0.38 -7.53 10.56
CA VAL A 96 -1.61 -8.13 11.02
C VAL A 96 -2.60 -6.98 11.24
N VAL A 97 -3.68 -6.98 10.46
CA VAL A 97 -4.91 -6.31 10.87
C VAL A 97 -5.37 -7.05 12.11
N THR A 98 -5.10 -6.48 13.28
CA THR A 98 -5.87 -6.82 14.47
C THR A 98 -7.14 -5.97 14.46
N PRO A 99 -8.34 -6.55 14.53
CA PRO A 99 -9.51 -5.76 14.93
C PRO A 99 -9.24 -5.17 16.31
N SER A 100 -9.61 -3.91 16.52
CA SER A 100 -9.47 -3.22 17.81
C SER A 100 -10.27 -3.93 18.91
N THR A 101 -9.57 -4.74 19.70
CA THR A 101 -9.99 -5.14 21.04
C THR A 101 -9.55 -4.04 22.00
N PRO A 102 -10.40 -3.51 22.91
CA PRO A 102 -9.99 -2.50 23.86
C PRO A 102 -8.88 -3.03 24.80
N PRO A 103 -8.03 -2.15 25.35
CA PRO A 103 -6.90 -2.56 26.18
C PRO A 103 -7.38 -3.23 27.48
N PRO A 104 -6.66 -4.23 28.01
CA PRO A 104 -6.89 -4.70 29.37
C PRO A 104 -6.52 -3.58 30.35
N THR A 105 -7.49 -3.17 31.18
CA THR A 105 -7.27 -2.28 32.32
C THR A 105 -6.38 -3.01 33.34
N ALA A 106 -5.11 -2.60 33.43
CA ALA A 106 -4.20 -3.01 34.49
C ALA A 106 -4.57 -2.30 35.82
N PRO A 107 -4.18 -2.86 36.97
CA PRO A 107 -4.90 -2.69 38.24
C PRO A 107 -4.70 -1.32 38.91
N ALA A 108 -5.71 -0.94 39.69
CA ALA A 108 -5.74 0.27 40.51
C ALA A 108 -4.51 0.39 41.43
N PRO A 109 -3.89 1.59 41.56
CA PRO A 109 -2.97 1.85 42.65
C PRO A 109 -3.77 1.95 43.96
N LEU A 110 -3.40 1.10 44.93
CA LEU A 110 -3.86 1.15 46.31
C LEU A 110 -3.35 2.45 46.95
N ILE A 111 -4.13 3.52 46.86
CA ILE A 111 -3.92 4.71 47.70
C ILE A 111 -4.60 4.42 49.03
N THR A 112 -3.80 3.97 50.00
CA THR A 112 -4.16 3.98 51.42
C THR A 112 -4.55 5.41 51.81
N PRO A 113 -5.68 5.63 52.50
CA PRO A 113 -5.98 6.95 53.04
C PRO A 113 -4.97 7.26 54.15
N VAL A 114 -4.17 8.30 53.96
CA VAL A 114 -3.43 8.95 55.05
C VAL A 114 -4.44 9.71 55.90
N ASP A 115 -4.45 9.37 57.18
CA ASP A 115 -5.22 9.95 58.27
C ASP A 115 -5.08 11.49 58.35
N PRO A 116 -6.17 12.27 58.47
CA PRO A 116 -6.10 13.73 58.50
C PRO A 116 -5.85 14.34 59.90
N ALA A 117 -5.26 13.64 60.88
CA ALA A 117 -5.20 14.15 62.26
C ALA A 117 -3.91 14.89 62.70
N VAL A 118 -2.94 15.23 61.83
CA VAL A 118 -1.70 15.92 62.29
C VAL A 118 -1.28 17.08 61.41
N ILE A 119 -2.09 18.13 61.30
CA ILE A 119 -1.61 19.51 61.08
C ILE A 119 -2.56 20.50 61.78
N SER A 120 -2.55 20.51 63.12
CA SER A 120 -2.99 21.69 63.88
C SER A 120 -1.79 22.19 64.65
N GLY A 121 -1.04 23.07 63.98
CA GLY A 121 0.15 23.71 64.49
C GLY A 121 0.28 25.09 63.87
N SER A 122 -0.12 26.09 64.67
CA SER A 122 0.30 27.51 64.63
C SER A 122 -0.41 28.44 63.64
N THR A 123 -1.40 29.20 64.13
CA THR A 123 -1.33 30.68 64.25
C THR A 123 -2.45 31.17 65.18
N GLU A 124 -2.04 31.98 66.17
CA GLU A 124 -2.79 32.70 67.24
C GLU A 124 -3.23 31.93 68.50
#